data_AF-X0WAU9-F1
#
_entry.id   AF-X0WAU9-F1
#
_cell.length_a   1.000
_cell.length_b   1.000
_cell.length_c   1.000
_cell.angle_alpha   90.00
_cell.angle_beta   90.00
_cell.angle_gamma   90.00
#
_symmetry.space_group_name_H-M   'P 1'
#
loop_
_entity.id
_entity.type
_entity.pdbx_description
1 polymer ?
#
loop_
_entity_poly.entity_id
_entity_poly.type
_entity_poly.pdbx_seq_one_letter_code
_entity_poly.pdbx_strand_id
1 'polypeptide(L)' 'GQIRTVDEVASIIDAITPQDLRRVAAQLLLTEKLNLAIVGPVNGEDRLFRSLRL' A
#
# COMPACT_ATOMS: atom_id res chain seq x y z
N GLY A 1 -9.33 -24.58 10.84
CA GLY A 1 -8.99 -23.84 9.62
C GLY A 1 -9.81 -24.41 8.49
N GLN A 2 -10.50 -23.58 7.72
CA GLN A 2 -11.27 -24.02 6.57
C GLN A 2 -10.47 -23.66 5.32
N ILE A 3 -10.27 -24.64 4.43
CA ILE A 3 -9.59 -24.41 3.16
C ILE A 3 -10.61 -23.74 2.24
N ARG A 4 -10.25 -22.58 1.69
CA ARG A 4 -11.08 -21.91 0.68
C ARG A 4 -10.84 -22.49 -0.70
N THR A 5 -11.89 -22.61 -1.49
CA THR A 5 -11.79 -22.97 -2.89
C THR A 5 -11.31 -21.78 -3.72
N VAL A 6 -10.86 -22.03 -4.95
CA VAL A 6 -10.47 -20.97 -5.88
C VAL A 6 -11.65 -20.05 -6.19
N ASP A 7 -12.85 -20.60 -6.41
CA ASP A 7 -14.06 -19.83 -6.70
C ASP A 7 -14.47 -18.91 -5.55
N GLU A 8 -14.28 -19.36 -4.29
CA GLU A 8 -14.51 -18.54 -3.11
C GLU A 8 -13.53 -17.37 -3.03
N VAL A 9 -12.26 -17.59 -3.38
CA VAL A 9 -11.24 -16.52 -3.39
C VAL A 9 -11.50 -15.54 -4.53
N ALA A 10 -11.84 -16.03 -5.72
CA ALA A 10 -12.17 -15.19 -6.87
C ALA A 10 -13.38 -14.29 -6.59
N SER A 11 -14.45 -14.86 -6.01
CA SER A 11 -15.66 -14.11 -5.63
C SER A 11 -15.37 -12.98 -4.64
N ILE A 12 -14.42 -13.18 -3.71
CA ILE A 12 -14.00 -12.13 -2.78
C ILE A 12 -13.30 -10.99 -3.51
N ILE A 13 -12.40 -11.32 -4.45
CA ILE A 13 -11.67 -10.31 -5.24
C ILE A 13 -12.65 -9.50 -6.09
N ASP A 14 -13.58 -10.17 -6.76
CA ASP A 14 -14.57 -9.53 -7.64
C ASP A 14 -15.54 -8.61 -6.88
N ALA A 15 -15.79 -8.88 -5.61
CA ALA A 15 -16.65 -8.07 -4.75
C ALA A 15 -15.97 -6.79 -4.20
N ILE A 16 -14.66 -6.62 -4.38
CA ILE A 16 -13.92 -5.47 -3.83
C ILE A 16 -14.37 -4.18 -4.50
N THR A 17 -14.77 -3.20 -3.69
CA THR A 17 -15.20 -1.89 -4.19
C THR A 17 -14.07 -0.85 -4.14
N PRO A 18 -14.17 0.23 -4.93
CA PRO A 18 -13.27 1.38 -4.78
C PRO A 18 -13.31 2.03 -3.39
N GLN A 19 -14.42 1.90 -2.66
CA GLN A 19 -14.55 2.41 -1.29
C GLN A 19 -13.70 1.59 -0.32
N ASP A 20 -13.69 0.26 -0.48
CA ASP A 20 -12.82 -0.62 0.29
C ASP A 20 -11.35 -0.30 0.05
N LEU A 21 -10.98 -0.06 -1.21
CA LEU A 21 -9.61 0.28 -1.57
C LEU A 21 -9.18 1.61 -0.92
N ARG A 22 -10.04 2.64 -0.99
CA ARG A 22 -9.79 3.94 -0.33
C ARG A 22 -9.64 3.80 1.18
N ARG A 23 -10.49 2.99 1.82
CA ARG A 23 -10.43 2.73 3.27
C ARG A 23 -9.11 2.09 3.67
N VAL A 24 -8.69 1.04 2.96
CA VAL A 24 -7.44 0.34 3.25
C VAL A 24 -6.23 1.25 2.97
N ALA A 25 -6.23 2.00 1.87
CA ALA A 25 -5.18 2.95 1.56
C ALA A 25 -5.01 4.00 2.68
N ALA A 26 -6.11 4.54 3.20
CA ALA A 26 -6.09 5.50 4.31
C ALA A 26 -5.55 4.90 5.63
N GLN A 27 -5.64 3.58 5.82
CA GLN A 27 -5.16 2.90 7.03
C GLN A 27 -3.68 2.46 6.96
N LEU A 28 -3.19 2.19 5.74
CA LEU A 28 -1.86 1.65 5.51
C LEU A 28 -0.85 2.71 5.05
N LEU A 29 -1.25 3.66 4.21
CA LEU A 29 -0.37 4.67 3.63
C LEU A 29 -0.26 5.89 4.54
N LEU A 30 0.20 5.66 5.77
CA LEU A 30 0.41 6.68 6.78
C LEU A 30 1.90 7.04 6.84
N THR A 31 2.24 8.32 6.82
CA THR A 31 3.64 8.80 6.90
C THR A 31 4.34 8.29 8.16
N GLU A 32 3.62 8.15 9.28
CA GLU A 32 4.13 7.59 10.54
C GLU A 32 4.52 6.10 10.46
N LYS A 33 4.02 5.36 9.46
CA LYS A 33 4.36 3.95 9.20
C LYS A 33 5.37 3.78 8.07
N LEU A 34 5.84 4.88 7.47
CA LEU A 34 6.79 4.85 6.38
C LEU A 34 8.18 4.48 6.89
N ASN A 35 8.74 3.40 6.37
CA ASN A 35 10.12 2.99 6.61
C ASN A 35 10.93 3.20 5.32
N LEU A 36 11.94 4.06 5.36
CA LEU A 36 12.76 4.42 4.21
C LEU A 36 14.24 4.14 4.52
N ALA A 37 14.90 3.42 3.62
CA ALA A 37 16.35 3.20 3.67
C ALA A 37 16.95 3.53 2.30
N ILE A 38 18.01 4.32 2.31
CA ILE A 38 18.71 4.79 1.11
C ILE A 38 20.19 4.40 1.25
N VAL A 39 20.76 3.74 0.23
CA VAL A 39 22.16 3.29 0.25
C VAL A 39 22.89 3.75 -0.99
N GLY A 40 24.09 4.31 -0.80
CA GLY A 40 24.92 4.87 -1.85
C GLY A 40 24.67 6.36 -2.11
N PRO A 41 25.39 6.97 -3.07
CA PRO A 41 25.18 8.37 -3.44
C PRO A 41 23.80 8.54 -4.09
N VAL A 42 22.99 9.45 -3.54
CA VAL A 42 21.66 9.76 -4.08
C VAL A 42 21.64 11.15 -4.67
N ASN A 43 21.24 11.21 -5.95
CA ASN A 43 20.97 12.45 -6.65
C ASN A 43 19.47 12.72 -6.61
N GLY A 44 19.07 13.91 -6.17
CA GLY A 44 17.67 14.34 -6.18
C GLY A 44 16.83 13.82 -5.01
N GLU A 45 17.44 13.57 -3.86
CA GLU A 45 16.75 13.21 -2.61
C GLU A 45 15.63 14.20 -2.24
N ASP A 46 15.81 15.49 -2.50
CA ASP A 46 14.79 16.52 -2.29
C ASP A 46 13.49 16.25 -3.05
N ARG A 47 13.58 15.68 -4.26
CA ARG A 47 12.40 15.34 -5.07
C ARG A 47 11.68 14.13 -4.48
N LEU A 48 12.45 13.16 -3.96
CA LEU A 48 11.90 11.99 -3.28
C LEU A 48 11.16 12.41 -2.02
N PHE A 49 11.79 13.21 -1.14
CA PHE A 49 11.19 13.69 0.10
C PHE A 49 9.93 14.52 -0.16
N ARG A 50 9.96 15.43 -1.14
CA ARG A 50 8.74 16.18 -1.56
C ARG A 50 7.59 15.28 -1.99
N SER A 51 7.86 14.19 -2.71
CA SER A 51 6.82 13.25 -3.15
C SER A 51 6.21 12.47 -1.98
N LEU A 52 7.02 12.22 -0.94
CA LEU A 52 6.61 11.55 0.29
C LEU A 52 6.04 12.52 1.33
N ARG A 53 6.03 13.83 1.03
CA ARG A 53 5.63 14.91 1.95
C ARG A 53 6.44 14.89 3.25
N LEU A 54 7.73 14.56 3.13
CA LEU A 54 8.74 14.61 4.19
C LEU A 54 9.55 15.91 4.10
#